data_AF-A0A6J7MDT8-F1
#
_entry.id   AF-A0A6J7MDT8-F1
#
_cell.length_a   1.000
_cell.length_b   1.000
_cell.length_c   1.000
_cell.angle_alpha   90.00
_cell.angle_beta   90.00
_cell.angle_gamma   90.00
#
_symmetry.space_group_name_H-M   'P 1'
#
loop_
_entity.id
_entity.type
_entity.pdbx_description
1 polymer ?
#
loop_
_entity_poly.entity_id
_entity_poly.type
_entity_poly.pdbx_seq_one_letter_code
_entity_poly.pdbx_strand_id
1 'polypeptide(L)'
;MNDENIETVDVDATDAGGVDDLADLDGTDAVEQAEEVVEHDIEALLSERDQFKDIALRLQADFDNFRKRVAAQQSDEVDRAAGRLAEALLPVLDACEAAFTHGVAGVEPIWSALIGALLKQGLEAMDLENKAFDPNHAEAVMHEEGDSEHPVVSEVLRTGYLWRGKVLRAAMVKVRG
;
A
#
# COMPACT_ATOMS: atom_id res chain seq x y z
N MET A 1 8.00 -20.01 11.13
CA MET A 1 7.14 -21.03 10.54
C MET A 1 7.57 -21.11 9.08
N ASN A 2 8.72 -21.70 8.76
CA ASN A 2 9.01 -23.16 8.76
C ASN A 2 7.97 -23.87 7.88
N ASP A 3 8.28 -24.59 6.80
CA ASP A 3 9.47 -25.39 6.49
C ASP A 3 9.60 -25.63 4.96
N GLU A 4 10.84 -25.87 4.55
CA GLU A 4 11.36 -26.92 3.65
C GLU A 4 10.53 -27.39 2.43
N ASN A 5 11.14 -27.31 1.24
CA ASN A 5 11.50 -28.51 0.47
C ASN A 5 12.46 -28.15 -0.69
N ILE A 6 13.77 -28.24 -0.44
CA ILE A 6 14.76 -28.38 -1.51
C ILE A 6 15.31 -29.79 -1.35
N GLU A 7 14.84 -30.69 -2.22
CA GLU A 7 15.39 -32.04 -2.36
C GLU A 7 16.87 -31.91 -2.74
N THR A 8 17.74 -32.14 -1.77
CA THR A 8 19.17 -32.34 -1.99
C THR A 8 19.34 -33.69 -2.67
N VAL A 9 19.72 -33.66 -3.95
CA VAL A 9 20.18 -34.85 -4.67
C VAL A 9 21.52 -35.25 -4.07
N ASP A 10 21.52 -36.37 -3.36
CA ASP A 10 22.71 -37.06 -2.86
C ASP A 10 23.54 -37.51 -4.08
N VAL A 11 24.69 -36.88 -4.28
CA VAL A 11 25.69 -37.37 -5.23
C VAL A 11 26.77 -38.05 -4.40
N ASP A 12 26.63 -39.37 -4.35
CA ASP A 12 27.49 -40.31 -3.65
C ASP A 12 28.97 -40.09 -4.02
N ALA A 13 29.77 -39.84 -2.99
CA ALA A 13 31.20 -39.66 -3.12
C ALA A 13 31.91 -41.01 -3.01
N THR A 14 32.67 -41.31 -4.07
CA THR A 14 33.90 -42.11 -4.08
C THR A 14 33.77 -43.62 -3.85
N ASP A 15 33.51 -44.36 -4.95
CA ASP A 15 34.08 -45.69 -5.14
C ASP A 15 35.51 -45.54 -5.69
N ALA A 16 36.49 -45.57 -4.78
CA ALA A 16 37.90 -45.64 -5.12
C ALA A 16 38.28 -47.11 -5.35
N GLY A 17 38.04 -47.61 -6.57
CA GLY A 17 38.40 -48.97 -6.96
C GLY A 17 38.72 -49.10 -8.44
N GLY A 18 40.01 -49.21 -8.78
CA GLY A 18 40.45 -49.65 -10.11
C GLY A 18 41.45 -48.73 -10.82
N VAL A 19 42.57 -48.41 -10.19
CA VAL A 19 43.74 -47.81 -10.85
C VAL A 19 44.74 -48.88 -11.27
N ASP A 20 44.35 -49.78 -12.17
CA ASP A 20 45.32 -50.75 -12.73
C ASP A 20 44.87 -51.31 -14.10
N ASP A 21 44.58 -50.46 -15.10
CA ASP A 21 44.72 -50.84 -16.52
C ASP A 21 44.50 -49.67 -17.51
N LEU A 22 45.39 -48.68 -17.61
CA LEU A 22 45.29 -47.62 -18.64
C LEU A 22 46.62 -47.26 -19.33
N ALA A 23 47.61 -48.15 -19.29
CA ALA A 23 48.87 -47.96 -20.00
C ALA A 23 48.79 -48.39 -21.48
N ASP A 24 47.80 -47.89 -22.24
CA ASP A 24 47.85 -47.80 -23.72
C ASP A 24 46.60 -47.09 -24.31
N LEU A 25 46.28 -45.87 -23.84
CA LEU A 25 45.33 -45.00 -24.55
C LEU A 25 46.11 -44.05 -25.46
N ASP A 26 45.88 -44.18 -26.77
CA ASP A 26 46.34 -43.23 -27.78
C ASP A 26 45.84 -41.83 -27.40
N GLY A 27 46.73 -40.85 -27.32
CA GLY A 27 46.44 -39.52 -26.75
C GLY A 27 45.38 -38.73 -27.54
N THR A 28 44.94 -39.23 -28.69
CA THR A 28 43.86 -38.69 -29.51
C THR A 28 42.48 -39.16 -29.05
N ASP A 29 42.30 -40.42 -28.64
CA ASP A 29 40.99 -40.95 -28.20
C ASP A 29 40.53 -40.35 -26.87
N ALA A 30 41.47 -40.09 -25.96
CA ALA A 30 41.18 -39.44 -24.68
C ALA A 30 40.81 -37.95 -24.83
N VAL A 31 41.27 -37.30 -25.91
CA VAL A 31 40.96 -35.89 -26.21
C VAL A 31 39.62 -35.78 -26.92
N GLU A 32 39.30 -36.70 -27.85
CA GLU A 32 37.97 -36.76 -28.48
C GLU A 32 36.86 -37.07 -27.47
N GLN A 33 37.07 -38.01 -26.53
CA GLN A 33 36.10 -38.28 -25.46
C GLN A 33 35.92 -37.10 -24.51
N ALA A 34 36.97 -36.33 -24.22
CA ALA A 34 36.87 -35.13 -23.41
C ALA A 34 36.13 -34.00 -24.15
N GLU A 35 36.30 -33.87 -25.46
CA GLU A 35 35.58 -32.91 -26.29
C GLU A 35 34.07 -33.22 -26.36
N GLU A 36 33.68 -34.50 -26.55
CA GLU A 36 32.26 -34.90 -26.56
C GLU A 36 31.55 -34.61 -25.22
N VAL A 37 32.21 -34.86 -24.09
CA VAL A 37 31.65 -34.58 -22.76
C VAL A 37 31.44 -33.08 -22.55
N VAL A 38 32.41 -32.25 -22.96
CA VAL A 38 32.30 -30.79 -22.86
C VAL A 38 31.21 -30.25 -23.79
N GLU A 39 31.09 -30.78 -25.00
CA GLU A 39 30.06 -30.37 -25.96
C GLU A 39 28.64 -30.72 -25.46
N HIS A 40 28.47 -31.91 -24.88
CA HIS A 40 27.23 -32.32 -24.23
C HIS A 40 26.87 -31.42 -23.03
N ASP A 41 27.83 -31.09 -22.17
CA ASP A 41 27.60 -30.19 -21.02
C ASP A 41 27.24 -28.77 -21.47
N ILE A 42 27.85 -28.27 -22.54
CA ILE A 42 27.50 -26.98 -23.14
C ILE A 42 26.06 -27.02 -23.66
N GLU A 43 25.66 -28.06 -24.37
CA GLU A 43 24.29 -28.19 -24.88
C GLU A 43 23.26 -28.27 -23.74
N ALA A 44 23.56 -29.01 -22.68
CA ALA A 44 22.73 -29.08 -21.48
C ALA A 44 22.55 -27.71 -20.81
N LEU A 45 23.65 -26.96 -20.61
CA LEU A 45 23.63 -25.62 -20.03
C LEU A 45 22.89 -24.60 -20.92
N LEU A 46 23.01 -24.70 -22.24
CA LEU A 46 22.28 -23.84 -23.18
C LEU A 46 20.77 -24.10 -23.10
N SER A 47 20.37 -25.37 -23.02
CA SER A 47 18.97 -25.78 -22.85
C SER A 47 18.40 -25.26 -21.53
N GLU A 48 19.12 -25.43 -20.43
CA GLU A 48 18.70 -24.93 -19.11
C GLU A 48 18.59 -23.40 -19.08
N ARG A 49 19.55 -22.69 -19.68
CA ARG A 49 19.50 -21.23 -19.84
C ARG A 49 18.25 -20.81 -20.60
N ASP A 50 17.93 -21.48 -21.71
CA ASP A 50 16.78 -21.13 -22.54
C ASP A 50 15.46 -21.41 -21.82
N GLN A 51 15.38 -22.50 -21.05
CA GLN A 51 14.23 -22.77 -20.17
C GLN A 51 14.03 -21.66 -19.13
N PHE A 52 15.10 -21.24 -18.44
CA PHE A 52 15.00 -20.16 -17.46
C PHE A 52 14.65 -18.81 -18.11
N LYS A 53 15.19 -18.54 -19.30
CA LYS A 53 14.86 -17.34 -20.06
C LYS A 53 13.38 -17.31 -20.44
N ASP A 54 12.84 -18.44 -20.89
CA ASP A 54 11.42 -18.55 -21.23
C ASP A 54 10.51 -18.38 -20.02
N ILE A 55 10.89 -18.98 -18.88
CA ILE A 55 10.19 -18.79 -17.60
C ILE A 55 10.22 -17.32 -17.20
N ALA A 56 11.38 -16.67 -17.28
CA ALA A 56 11.54 -15.26 -16.90
C ALA A 56 10.70 -14.33 -17.81
N LEU A 57 10.69 -14.58 -19.12
CA LEU A 57 9.88 -13.81 -20.07
C LEU A 57 8.38 -13.99 -19.81
N ARG A 58 7.93 -15.21 -19.53
CA ARG A 58 6.53 -15.47 -19.16
C ARG A 58 6.17 -14.78 -17.86
N LEU A 59 7.01 -14.88 -16.83
CA LEU A 59 6.79 -14.23 -15.54
C LEU A 59 6.75 -12.71 -15.67
N GLN A 60 7.61 -12.13 -16.51
CA GLN A 60 7.59 -10.70 -16.80
C GLN A 60 6.25 -10.27 -17.44
N ALA A 61 5.77 -11.04 -18.42
CA ALA A 61 4.48 -10.76 -19.06
C ALA A 61 3.30 -10.89 -18.07
N ASP A 62 3.30 -11.93 -17.23
CA ASP A 62 2.29 -12.14 -16.20
C ASP A 62 2.31 -11.00 -15.16
N PHE A 63 3.49 -10.55 -14.77
CA PHE A 63 3.66 -9.42 -13.86
C PHE A 63 3.16 -8.11 -14.46
N ASP A 64 3.44 -7.84 -15.73
CA ASP A 64 2.93 -6.65 -16.42
C ASP A 64 1.40 -6.67 -16.54
N ASN A 65 0.81 -7.83 -16.85
CA ASN A 65 -0.64 -8.01 -16.88
C ASN A 65 -1.26 -7.84 -15.49
N PHE A 66 -0.64 -8.43 -14.46
CA PHE A 66 -1.07 -8.27 -13.08
C PHE A 66 -1.04 -6.80 -12.65
N ARG A 67 0.07 -6.09 -12.90
CA ARG A 67 0.24 -4.67 -12.56
C ARG A 67 -0.83 -3.81 -13.22
N LYS A 68 -1.11 -4.02 -14.51
CA LYS A 68 -2.18 -3.31 -15.23
C LYS A 68 -3.55 -3.59 -14.62
N ARG A 69 -3.83 -4.85 -14.29
CA ARG A 69 -5.10 -5.25 -13.67
C ARG A 69 -5.29 -4.63 -12.28
N VAL A 70 -4.26 -4.65 -11.45
CA VAL A 70 -4.31 -4.05 -10.10
C VAL A 70 -4.50 -2.54 -10.18
N ALA A 71 -3.81 -1.87 -11.10
CA ALA A 71 -3.98 -0.42 -11.30
C ALA A 71 -5.42 -0.07 -11.71
N ALA A 72 -6.02 -0.85 -12.62
CA ALA A 72 -7.41 -0.67 -13.01
C ALA A 72 -8.38 -0.91 -11.84
N GLN A 73 -8.19 -2.01 -11.09
CA GLN A 73 -9.02 -2.32 -9.92
C GLN A 73 -8.94 -1.22 -8.84
N GLN A 74 -7.75 -0.70 -8.59
CA GLN A 74 -7.57 0.39 -7.63
C GLN A 74 -8.28 1.67 -8.08
N SER A 75 -8.22 1.99 -9.37
CA SER A 75 -8.99 3.12 -9.94
C SER A 75 -10.49 2.91 -9.74
N ASP A 76 -11.01 1.73 -10.10
CA ASP A 76 -12.43 1.39 -9.97
C ASP A 76 -12.90 1.45 -8.51
N GLU A 77 -12.05 1.06 -7.57
CA GLU A 77 -12.34 1.15 -6.12
C GLU A 77 -12.40 2.59 -5.63
N VAL A 78 -11.49 3.45 -6.10
CA VAL A 78 -11.51 4.89 -5.80
C VAL A 78 -12.77 5.53 -6.36
N ASP A 79 -13.12 5.24 -7.61
CA ASP A 79 -14.33 5.78 -8.25
C ASP A 79 -15.59 5.31 -7.55
N ARG A 80 -15.66 4.03 -7.16
CA ARG A 80 -16.79 3.48 -6.38
C ARG A 80 -16.86 4.09 -4.98
N ALA A 81 -15.73 4.38 -4.34
CA ALA A 81 -15.71 5.07 -3.05
C ALA A 81 -16.20 6.52 -3.18
N ALA A 82 -15.76 7.24 -4.22
CA ALA A 82 -16.20 8.59 -4.52
C ALA A 82 -17.71 8.62 -4.85
N GLY A 83 -18.20 7.66 -5.65
CA GLY A 83 -19.61 7.51 -5.97
C GLY A 83 -20.49 7.32 -4.73
N ARG A 84 -20.08 6.45 -3.80
CA ARG A 84 -20.79 6.25 -2.52
C ARG A 84 -20.87 7.52 -1.68
N LEU A 85 -19.81 8.34 -1.68
CA LEU A 85 -19.82 9.64 -0.99
C LEU A 85 -20.78 10.63 -1.69
N ALA A 86 -20.75 10.68 -3.02
CA ALA A 86 -21.65 11.53 -3.79
C ALA A 86 -23.12 11.17 -3.55
N GLU A 87 -23.46 9.87 -3.56
CA GLU A 87 -24.79 9.37 -3.23
C GLU A 87 -25.23 9.76 -1.80
N ALA A 88 -24.32 9.64 -0.83
CA ALA A 88 -24.60 10.02 0.56
C ALA A 88 -24.86 11.53 0.74
N LEU A 89 -24.36 12.37 -0.17
CA LEU A 89 -24.55 13.82 -0.14
C LEU A 89 -25.77 14.28 -0.95
N LEU A 90 -26.44 13.42 -1.72
CA LEU A 90 -27.67 13.77 -2.45
C LEU A 90 -28.76 14.39 -1.55
N PRO A 91 -29.03 13.89 -0.32
CA PRO A 91 -30.00 14.52 0.56
C PRO A 91 -29.66 15.97 0.96
N VAL A 92 -28.37 16.32 0.94
CA VAL A 92 -27.91 17.70 1.17
C VAL A 92 -28.28 18.58 -0.01
N LEU A 93 -28.09 18.07 -1.23
CA LEU A 93 -28.49 18.75 -2.45
C LEU A 93 -30.01 18.95 -2.48
N ASP A 94 -30.78 17.91 -2.13
CA ASP A 94 -32.24 18.00 -2.03
C ASP A 94 -32.67 19.08 -1.00
N ALA A 95 -31.99 19.16 0.13
CA ALA A 95 -32.23 20.21 1.14
C ALA A 95 -31.87 21.61 0.63
N CYS A 96 -30.79 21.75 -0.17
CA CYS A 96 -30.43 23.00 -0.83
C CYS A 96 -31.50 23.43 -1.83
N GLU A 97 -32.00 22.53 -2.66
CA GLU A 97 -33.09 22.79 -3.61
C GLU A 97 -34.37 23.23 -2.90
N ALA A 98 -34.72 22.57 -1.79
CA ALA A 98 -35.84 22.99 -0.96
C ALA A 98 -35.63 24.40 -0.36
N ALA A 99 -34.41 24.72 0.08
CA ALA A 99 -34.09 26.02 0.65
C ALA A 99 -34.20 27.17 -0.36
N PHE A 100 -33.96 26.94 -1.66
CA PHE A 100 -34.22 27.96 -2.70
C PHE A 100 -35.67 28.44 -2.71
N THR A 101 -36.62 27.59 -2.32
CA THR A 101 -38.05 27.95 -2.26
C THR A 101 -38.41 28.71 -0.97
N HIS A 102 -37.67 28.48 0.12
CA HIS A 102 -37.99 28.98 1.46
C HIS A 102 -37.06 30.09 1.99
N GLY A 103 -35.97 30.42 1.28
CA GLY A 103 -34.99 31.42 1.70
C GLY A 103 -34.16 30.97 2.92
N VAL A 104 -33.78 31.91 3.78
CA VAL A 104 -32.81 31.70 4.87
C VAL A 104 -33.27 30.65 5.92
N ALA A 105 -34.58 30.40 6.01
CA ALA A 105 -35.13 29.37 6.90
C ALA A 105 -34.77 27.92 6.47
N GLY A 106 -34.31 27.72 5.24
CA GLY A 106 -33.94 26.40 4.73
C GLY A 106 -32.50 25.95 5.06
N VAL A 107 -31.71 26.76 5.76
CA VAL A 107 -30.28 26.47 6.00
C VAL A 107 -30.05 25.39 7.06
N GLU A 108 -30.87 25.35 8.11
CA GLU A 108 -30.73 24.37 9.20
C GLU A 108 -30.89 22.91 8.71
N PRO A 109 -31.90 22.57 7.87
CA PRO A 109 -32.01 21.25 7.26
C PRO A 109 -30.78 20.84 6.44
N ILE A 110 -30.18 21.78 5.69
CA ILE A 110 -28.96 21.54 4.90
C ILE A 110 -27.81 21.16 5.83
N TRP A 111 -27.59 21.95 6.89
CA TRP A 111 -26.53 21.70 7.87
C TRP A 111 -26.67 20.33 8.52
N SER A 112 -27.89 20.00 8.99
CA SER A 112 -28.19 18.72 9.63
C SER A 112 -27.96 17.54 8.69
N ALA A 113 -28.43 17.65 7.43
CA ALA A 113 -28.23 16.63 6.41
C ALA A 113 -26.73 16.43 6.10
N LEU A 114 -25.97 17.52 5.98
CA LEU A 114 -24.55 17.47 5.64
C LEU A 114 -23.72 16.81 6.75
N ILE A 115 -23.88 17.29 7.98
CA ILE A 115 -23.16 16.71 9.13
C ILE A 115 -23.58 15.25 9.32
N GLY A 116 -24.88 14.94 9.26
CA GLY A 116 -25.38 13.57 9.38
C GLY A 116 -24.84 12.63 8.30
N ALA A 117 -24.72 13.09 7.05
CA ALA A 117 -24.14 12.30 5.96
C ALA A 117 -22.66 12.02 6.18
N LEU A 118 -21.88 13.04 6.56
CA LEU A 118 -20.43 12.91 6.73
C LEU A 118 -20.07 12.10 7.98
N LEU A 119 -20.80 12.26 9.09
CA LEU A 119 -20.61 11.45 10.31
C LEU A 119 -20.72 9.95 9.99
N LYS A 120 -21.72 9.55 9.21
CA LYS A 120 -21.91 8.14 8.80
C LYS A 120 -20.76 7.61 7.94
N GLN A 121 -20.04 8.47 7.23
CA GLN A 121 -18.87 8.08 6.42
C GLN A 121 -17.57 8.00 7.23
N GLY A 122 -17.59 8.48 8.49
CA GLY A 122 -16.47 8.45 9.42
C GLY A 122 -15.85 9.83 9.71
N LEU A 123 -16.54 10.92 9.39
CA LEU A 123 -16.14 12.26 9.87
C LEU A 123 -16.41 12.36 11.37
N GLU A 124 -15.49 12.96 12.12
CA GLU A 124 -15.64 13.25 13.54
C GLU A 124 -15.17 14.68 13.82
N ALA A 125 -15.95 15.45 14.57
CA ALA A 125 -15.55 16.79 15.00
C ALA A 125 -14.60 16.70 16.19
N MET A 126 -13.50 17.44 16.14
CA MET A 126 -12.57 17.52 17.27
C MET A 126 -13.16 18.42 18.36
N ASP A 127 -13.26 17.88 19.55
CA ASP A 127 -13.54 18.63 20.78
C ASP A 127 -12.22 18.88 21.49
N LEU A 128 -11.75 20.14 21.46
CA LEU A 128 -10.44 20.54 21.98
C LEU A 128 -10.52 21.65 23.02
N GLU A 129 -11.70 22.23 23.23
CA GLU A 129 -11.86 23.33 24.18
C GLU A 129 -11.52 22.86 25.60
N ASN A 130 -10.72 23.65 26.32
CA ASN A 130 -10.21 23.33 27.66
C ASN A 130 -9.34 22.06 27.74
N LYS A 131 -8.83 21.55 26.61
CA LYS A 131 -7.90 20.41 26.57
C LYS A 131 -6.46 20.89 26.36
N ALA A 132 -5.50 20.03 26.74
CA ALA A 132 -4.09 20.29 26.46
C ALA A 132 -3.86 20.47 24.96
N PHE A 133 -3.05 21.47 24.61
CA PHE A 133 -2.72 21.74 23.22
C PHE A 133 -1.85 20.63 22.62
N ASP A 134 -2.28 20.08 21.48
CA ASP A 134 -1.52 19.10 20.70
C ASP A 134 -1.31 19.62 19.27
N PRO A 135 -0.05 19.89 18.85
CA PRO A 135 0.28 20.34 17.51
C PRO A 135 -0.16 19.40 16.37
N ASN A 136 -0.36 18.11 16.65
CA ASN A 136 -0.83 17.16 15.64
C ASN A 136 -2.31 17.35 15.29
N HIS A 137 -3.09 17.89 16.23
CA HIS A 137 -4.54 18.03 16.11
C HIS A 137 -5.01 19.49 16.02
N ALA A 138 -4.17 20.45 16.42
CA ALA A 138 -4.52 21.85 16.50
C ALA A 138 -3.40 22.79 16.05
N GLU A 139 -3.80 23.90 15.42
CA GLU A 139 -2.95 25.02 15.03
C GLU A 139 -3.24 26.22 15.95
N ALA A 140 -2.25 26.61 16.75
CA ALA A 140 -2.36 27.76 17.65
C ALA A 140 -2.20 29.07 16.87
N VAL A 141 -3.32 29.74 16.57
CA VAL A 141 -3.34 31.00 15.80
C VAL A 141 -3.35 32.24 16.68
N MET A 142 -3.70 32.09 17.96
CA MET A 142 -3.72 33.16 18.95
C MET A 142 -3.21 32.65 20.29
N HIS A 143 -2.49 33.50 21.01
CA HIS A 143 -1.96 33.20 22.34
C HIS A 143 -2.52 34.21 23.33
N GLU A 144 -2.83 33.74 24.53
CA GLU A 144 -3.27 34.54 25.67
C GLU A 144 -2.37 34.23 26.87
N GLU A 145 -2.03 35.25 27.65
CA GLU A 145 -1.24 35.08 28.86
C GLU A 145 -1.96 34.14 29.84
N GLY A 146 -1.24 33.13 30.34
CA GLY A 146 -1.72 32.17 31.31
C GLY A 146 -0.69 31.85 32.39
N ASP A 147 -1.18 31.30 33.51
CA ASP A 147 -0.35 30.78 34.60
C ASP A 147 -0.02 29.28 34.42
N SER A 148 -0.41 28.66 33.30
CA SER A 148 -0.24 27.23 33.06
C SER A 148 1.12 26.92 32.44
N GLU A 149 1.87 26.02 33.06
CA GLU A 149 3.19 25.54 32.58
C GLU A 149 3.13 24.83 31.21
N HIS A 150 1.94 24.38 30.81
CA HIS A 150 1.69 23.78 29.51
C HIS A 150 0.54 24.52 28.79
N PRO A 151 0.64 24.77 27.48
CA PRO A 151 -0.39 25.47 26.73
C PRO A 151 -1.68 24.65 26.68
N VAL A 152 -2.80 25.31 27.03
CA VAL A 152 -4.15 24.75 27.00
C VAL A 152 -4.98 25.49 25.96
N VAL A 153 -5.84 24.79 25.22
CA VAL A 153 -6.77 25.42 24.28
C VAL A 153 -7.85 26.17 25.06
N SER A 154 -7.84 27.50 24.95
CA SER A 154 -8.84 28.36 25.60
C SER A 154 -10.11 28.49 24.76
N GLU A 155 -9.98 28.49 23.43
CA GLU A 155 -11.10 28.66 22.51
C GLU A 155 -10.82 27.98 21.17
N VAL A 156 -11.84 27.34 20.59
CA VAL A 156 -11.77 26.76 19.25
C VAL A 156 -12.38 27.74 18.25
N LEU A 157 -11.51 28.44 17.52
CA LEU A 157 -11.92 29.44 16.51
C LEU A 157 -12.45 28.79 15.22
N ARG A 158 -11.93 27.61 14.90
CA ARG A 158 -12.40 26.77 13.78
C ARG A 158 -12.29 25.31 14.16
N THR A 159 -13.41 24.61 14.13
CA THR A 159 -13.48 23.16 14.43
C THR A 159 -12.55 22.37 13.53
N GLY A 160 -11.73 21.50 14.13
CA GLY A 160 -10.95 20.50 13.41
C GLY A 160 -11.80 19.26 13.13
N TYR A 161 -11.42 18.47 12.13
CA TYR A 161 -12.12 17.24 11.78
C TYR A 161 -11.16 16.07 11.58
N LEU A 162 -11.56 14.93 12.10
CA LEU A 162 -10.95 13.63 11.84
C LEU A 162 -11.78 12.90 10.78
N TRP A 163 -11.12 12.12 9.95
CA TRP A 163 -11.75 11.16 9.04
C TRP A 163 -11.19 9.78 9.35
N ARG A 164 -12.02 8.92 9.96
CA ARG A 164 -11.64 7.56 10.36
C ARG A 164 -10.35 7.55 11.20
N GLY A 165 -10.27 8.44 12.18
CA GLY A 165 -9.12 8.61 13.08
C GLY A 165 -7.91 9.34 12.50
N LYS A 166 -7.92 9.76 11.22
CA LYS A 166 -6.85 10.59 10.63
C LYS A 166 -7.24 12.06 10.62
N VAL A 167 -6.29 12.95 10.89
CA VAL A 167 -6.51 14.40 10.81
C VAL A 167 -6.81 14.79 9.37
N LEU A 168 -8.05 15.18 9.11
CA LEU A 168 -8.48 15.73 7.82
C LEU A 168 -8.23 17.25 7.78
N ARG A 169 -8.46 17.91 8.91
CA ARG A 169 -8.18 19.33 9.13
C ARG A 169 -7.90 19.57 10.60
N ALA A 170 -6.74 20.16 10.92
CA ALA A 170 -6.45 20.59 12.28
C ALA A 170 -7.42 21.72 12.71
N ALA A 171 -7.73 21.77 14.00
CA ALA A 171 -8.53 22.87 14.55
C ALA A 171 -7.68 24.15 14.63
N MET A 172 -8.26 25.31 14.35
CA MET A 172 -7.61 26.58 14.68
C MET A 172 -8.04 26.98 16.08
N VAL A 173 -7.07 27.17 16.96
CA VAL A 173 -7.32 27.38 18.38
C VAL A 173 -6.60 28.61 18.90
N LYS A 174 -7.20 29.20 19.92
CA LYS A 174 -6.51 30.12 20.82
C LYS A 174 -5.99 29.32 22.00
N VAL A 175 -4.73 29.53 22.37
CA VAL A 175 -4.09 28.85 23.49
C VAL A 175 -3.79 29.83 24.61
N ARG A 176 -3.88 29.36 25.85
CA ARG A 176 -3.44 30.07 27.05
C ARG A 176 -2.26 29.30 27.66
N GLY A 177 -1.18 30.01 27.97
CA GLY A 177 0.02 29.46 28.60
C GLY A 177 1.12 30.50 28.73
#